data_AF-A0A101PZB1-F1
#
_entry.id   AF-A0A101PZB1-F1
#
_cell.length_a   1.000
_cell.length_b   1.000
_cell.length_c   1.000
_cell.angle_alpha   90.00
_cell.angle_beta   90.00
_cell.angle_gamma   90.00
#
_symmetry.space_group_name_H-M   'P 1'
#
loop_
_entity.id
_entity.type
_entity.pdbx_description
1 polymer ?
#
loop_
_entity_poly.entity_id
_entity_poly.type
_entity_poly.pdbx_seq_one_letter_code
_entity_poly.pdbx_strand_id
1 'polypeptide(L)'
;MDGGTFNACYQASGPLPELHMKFLSASTQTWRVIPDRRSATPYSFTTASLTDVATSRNLGTVKVPSPIQGAWNVEDTLNLLYWKRSNPDSGCWTSHQANGACDQLTVVWDPGASDGGYWDYGNTNYVILAGDMPDSHHLVLHEAGHWLQWQLYNHWFPRVTNCNPHYINRSSSTTCAWTEGFADAVAAYVLGDYRFVYPDGTSYSFANGRSTPGWDAGDTVQGRVGSSLLDLWAANGPDGGAWSRTIRLMTYNASTDFREYFLTDRPTASPPLSTTGTARSIITSHTIDY
;
A
#
# COMPACT_ATOMS: atom_id res chain seq x y z
N MET A 1 5.43 -4.59 -19.43
CA MET A 1 6.65 -3.84 -19.78
C MET A 1 6.19 -2.54 -20.37
N ASP A 2 6.14 -1.48 -19.56
CA ASP A 2 5.80 -0.16 -20.05
C ASP A 2 7.09 0.51 -20.56
N GLY A 3 7.17 0.70 -21.87
CA GLY A 3 8.30 1.37 -22.50
C GLY A 3 8.18 2.89 -22.31
N GLY A 4 9.09 3.49 -21.55
CA GLY A 4 9.18 4.95 -21.42
C GLY A 4 9.86 5.57 -22.64
N THR A 5 9.25 6.61 -23.23
CA THR A 5 9.89 7.46 -24.25
C THR A 5 10.06 8.86 -23.68
N PHE A 6 11.26 9.43 -23.81
CA PHE A 6 11.58 10.77 -23.33
C PHE A 6 12.09 11.62 -24.50
N ASN A 7 11.64 12.87 -24.56
CA ASN A 7 12.16 13.86 -25.50
C ASN A 7 12.90 14.93 -24.72
N ALA A 8 14.18 15.12 -25.02
CA ALA A 8 14.99 16.20 -24.47
C ALA A 8 15.18 17.29 -25.54
N CYS A 9 14.84 18.54 -25.21
CA CYS A 9 15.08 19.69 -26.07
C CYS A 9 16.42 20.33 -25.72
N TYR A 10 17.28 20.55 -26.72
CA TYR A 10 18.58 21.21 -26.58
C TYR A 10 18.66 22.41 -27.52
N GLN A 11 18.97 23.59 -26.99
CA GLN A 11 19.13 24.82 -27.77
C GLN A 11 20.60 25.11 -28.03
N ALA A 12 21.16 24.49 -29.07
CA ALA A 12 22.41 24.89 -29.68
C ALA A 12 22.39 24.53 -31.18
N SER A 13 23.31 25.13 -31.96
CA SER A 13 23.41 24.93 -33.40
C SER A 13 24.06 23.58 -33.82
N GLY A 14 24.31 22.67 -32.87
CA GLY A 14 25.03 21.42 -33.09
C GLY A 14 24.48 20.26 -32.25
N PRO A 15 25.06 19.05 -32.41
CA PRO A 15 24.67 17.89 -31.62
C PRO A 15 24.83 18.16 -30.11
N LEU A 16 24.01 17.50 -29.31
CA LEU A 16 24.13 17.56 -27.85
C LEU A 16 25.45 16.85 -27.45
N PRO A 17 26.40 17.55 -26.80
CA PRO A 17 27.74 17.00 -26.55
C PRO A 17 27.73 15.75 -25.68
N GLU A 18 26.84 15.70 -24.70
CA GLU A 18 26.69 14.56 -23.79
C GLU A 18 25.23 14.42 -23.31
N LEU A 19 24.68 13.20 -23.38
CA LEU A 19 23.37 12.82 -22.87
C LEU A 19 23.52 11.68 -21.86
N HIS A 20 22.92 11.84 -20.69
CA HIS A 20 22.64 10.73 -19.77
C HIS A 20 21.29 10.94 -19.09
N MET A 21 20.68 9.85 -18.63
CA MET A 21 19.41 9.89 -17.91
C MET A 21 19.63 9.50 -16.45
N LYS A 22 19.15 10.34 -15.53
CA LYS A 22 19.12 10.03 -14.10
C LYS A 22 17.72 9.56 -13.70
N PHE A 23 17.65 8.39 -13.09
CA PHE A 23 16.42 7.81 -12.52
C PHE A 23 16.43 8.01 -11.01
N LEU A 24 15.27 8.33 -10.45
CA LEU A 24 15.04 8.48 -9.02
C LEU A 24 13.97 7.47 -8.59
N SER A 25 14.15 6.82 -7.45
CA SER A 25 13.13 5.95 -6.84
C SER A 25 12.04 6.78 -6.13
N ALA A 26 11.43 7.70 -6.85
CA ALA A 26 10.43 8.63 -6.33
C ALA A 26 9.47 9.08 -7.43
N SER A 27 8.22 9.31 -7.05
CA SER A 27 7.32 10.10 -7.86
C SER A 27 7.61 11.59 -7.68
N THR A 28 6.94 12.43 -8.48
CA THR A 28 7.13 13.88 -8.39
C THR A 28 6.65 14.46 -7.04
N GLN A 29 5.62 13.89 -6.40
CA GLN A 29 4.99 14.49 -5.21
C GLN A 29 4.40 13.50 -4.19
N THR A 30 4.26 12.21 -4.52
CA THR A 30 3.39 11.29 -3.76
C THR A 30 4.14 10.20 -3.00
N TRP A 31 5.28 9.69 -3.50
CA TRP A 31 6.11 8.75 -2.75
C TRP A 31 7.59 8.87 -3.09
N ARG A 32 8.44 8.32 -2.23
CA ARG A 32 9.87 8.16 -2.45
C ARG A 32 10.44 6.99 -1.64
N VAL A 33 11.52 6.41 -2.14
CA VAL A 33 12.32 5.39 -1.44
C VAL A 33 13.71 5.94 -1.15
N ILE A 34 14.11 5.96 0.11
CA ILE A 34 15.38 6.53 0.61
C ILE A 34 16.22 5.46 1.31
N PRO A 35 17.56 5.58 1.32
CA PRO A 35 18.46 4.56 1.88
C PRO A 35 18.47 4.49 3.41
N ASP A 36 18.17 5.61 4.09
CA ASP A 36 18.16 5.68 5.55
C ASP A 36 17.25 6.82 6.03
N ARG A 37 16.83 6.78 7.30
CA ARG A 37 15.88 7.74 7.89
C ARG A 37 16.36 9.20 7.91
N ARG A 38 17.68 9.44 7.81
CA ARG A 38 18.28 10.77 7.83
C ARG A 38 18.51 11.31 6.41
N SER A 39 18.49 10.45 5.40
CA SER A 39 18.62 10.88 4.02
C SER A 39 17.38 11.63 3.55
N ALA A 40 17.59 12.81 2.95
CA ALA A 40 16.55 13.51 2.22
C ALA A 40 16.49 13.09 0.73
N THR A 41 17.44 12.26 0.27
CA THR A 41 17.63 11.96 -1.15
C THR A 41 17.19 10.54 -1.46
N PRO A 42 16.29 10.34 -2.45
CA PRO A 42 15.92 9.00 -2.89
C PRO A 42 17.08 8.27 -3.55
N TYR A 43 16.97 6.95 -3.65
CA TYR A 43 17.89 6.18 -4.48
C TYR A 43 17.89 6.72 -5.91
N SER A 44 19.07 6.69 -6.53
CA SER A 44 19.22 7.16 -7.90
C SER A 44 20.30 6.37 -8.63
N PHE A 45 20.14 6.24 -9.94
CA PHE A 45 21.22 5.78 -10.82
C PHE A 45 21.15 6.54 -12.14
N THR A 46 22.26 6.54 -12.86
CA THR A 46 22.40 7.23 -14.14
C THR A 46 22.79 6.23 -15.22
N THR A 47 22.28 6.42 -16.44
CA THR A 47 22.70 5.63 -17.60
C THR A 47 24.15 5.94 -17.97
N ALA A 48 24.74 5.09 -18.82
CA ALA A 48 25.96 5.48 -19.52
C ALA A 48 25.73 6.78 -20.33
N SER A 49 26.75 7.62 -20.40
CA SER A 49 26.74 8.82 -21.21
C SER A 49 26.85 8.49 -22.69
N LEU A 50 26.04 9.14 -23.52
CA LEU A 50 26.16 9.18 -24.97
C LEU A 50 26.76 10.52 -25.38
N THR A 51 27.68 10.53 -26.33
CA THR A 51 28.25 11.77 -26.87
C THR A 51 27.70 12.09 -28.25
N ASP A 52 27.79 13.37 -28.64
CA ASP A 52 27.47 13.86 -29.99
C ASP A 52 26.07 13.43 -30.48
N VAL A 53 25.06 13.61 -29.63
CA VAL A 53 23.68 13.18 -29.91
C VAL A 53 22.99 14.19 -30.84
N ALA A 54 22.96 13.87 -32.14
CA ALA A 54 22.31 14.67 -33.18
C ALA A 54 20.86 14.27 -33.49
N THR A 55 20.46 13.04 -33.14
CA THR A 55 19.15 12.45 -33.47
C THR A 55 18.65 11.60 -32.30
N SER A 56 17.41 11.11 -32.38
CA SER A 56 16.84 10.21 -31.39
C SER A 56 17.78 9.03 -31.08
N ARG A 57 17.86 8.65 -29.81
CA ARG A 57 18.66 7.52 -29.31
C ARG A 57 17.75 6.56 -28.56
N ASN A 58 17.91 5.27 -28.85
CA ASN A 58 17.30 4.21 -28.07
C ASN A 58 18.35 3.70 -27.08
N LEU A 59 18.06 3.80 -25.78
CA LEU A 59 18.96 3.34 -24.71
C LEU A 59 18.87 1.84 -24.44
N GLY A 60 17.97 1.14 -25.16
CA GLY A 60 17.63 -0.25 -24.92
C GLY A 60 16.93 -0.44 -23.57
N THR A 61 17.06 -1.64 -23.00
CA THR A 61 16.59 -1.92 -21.64
C THR A 61 17.58 -1.35 -20.63
N VAL A 62 17.17 -0.32 -19.92
CA VAL A 62 17.91 0.21 -18.77
C VAL A 62 17.54 -0.62 -17.54
N LYS A 63 18.55 -1.26 -16.92
CA LYS A 63 18.36 -2.05 -15.70
C LYS A 63 18.86 -1.27 -14.49
N VAL A 64 18.08 -1.33 -13.42
CA VAL A 64 18.50 -0.84 -12.11
C VAL A 64 19.72 -1.65 -11.64
N PRO A 65 20.79 -1.00 -11.14
CA PRO A 65 21.95 -1.71 -10.59
C PRO A 65 21.55 -2.65 -9.45
N SER A 66 22.06 -3.88 -9.46
CA SER A 66 21.67 -4.94 -8.51
C SER A 66 21.64 -4.52 -7.04
N PRO A 67 22.61 -3.76 -6.50
CA PRO A 67 22.60 -3.38 -5.08
C PRO A 67 21.42 -2.49 -4.65
N ILE A 68 20.71 -1.88 -5.61
CA ILE A 68 19.62 -0.92 -5.34
C ILE A 68 18.30 -1.33 -6.00
N GLN A 69 18.21 -2.57 -6.52
CA GLN A 69 16.99 -3.06 -7.19
C GLN A 69 15.76 -3.06 -6.27
N GLY A 70 15.93 -3.39 -4.98
CA GLY A 70 14.84 -3.37 -4.01
C GLY A 70 14.14 -2.02 -3.92
N ALA A 71 14.86 -0.90 -4.10
CA ALA A 71 14.25 0.43 -4.08
C ALA A 71 13.28 0.66 -5.24
N TRP A 72 13.57 0.12 -6.43
CA TRP A 72 12.64 0.18 -7.56
C TRP A 72 11.54 -0.86 -7.44
N ASN A 73 11.79 -2.01 -6.78
CA ASN A 73 10.71 -2.95 -6.51
C ASN A 73 9.64 -2.35 -5.58
N VAL A 74 10.08 -1.62 -4.55
CA VAL A 74 9.18 -0.82 -3.71
C VAL A 74 8.44 0.22 -4.55
N GLU A 75 9.13 0.95 -5.41
CA GLU A 75 8.55 1.99 -6.27
C GLU A 75 7.46 1.43 -7.20
N ASP A 76 7.76 0.34 -7.92
CA ASP A 76 6.81 -0.37 -8.78
C ASP A 76 5.60 -0.88 -7.98
N THR A 77 5.83 -1.37 -6.77
CA THR A 77 4.77 -1.84 -5.87
C THR A 77 3.87 -0.69 -5.40
N LEU A 78 4.44 0.45 -5.02
CA LEU A 78 3.68 1.63 -4.61
C LEU A 78 2.85 2.23 -5.75
N ASN A 79 3.32 2.14 -6.99
CA ASN A 79 2.53 2.51 -8.17
C ASN A 79 1.21 1.74 -8.23
N LEU A 80 1.21 0.44 -7.91
CA LEU A 80 0.00 -0.38 -7.90
C LEU A 80 -1.03 0.15 -6.90
N LEU A 81 -0.57 0.52 -5.69
CA LEU A 81 -1.44 1.12 -4.67
C LEU A 81 -1.98 2.48 -5.13
N TYR A 82 -1.10 3.34 -5.65
CA TYR A 82 -1.45 4.68 -6.09
C TYR A 82 -2.54 4.67 -7.17
N TRP A 83 -2.47 3.76 -8.15
CA TRP A 83 -3.52 3.65 -9.17
C TRP A 83 -4.86 3.16 -8.63
N LYS A 84 -4.88 2.53 -7.45
CA LYS A 84 -6.10 2.04 -6.79
C LYS A 84 -6.61 2.95 -5.67
N ARG A 85 -5.88 3.99 -5.26
CA ARG A 85 -6.18 4.88 -4.12
C ARG A 85 -7.59 5.52 -4.07
N SER A 86 -8.35 5.44 -5.16
CA SER A 86 -9.74 5.92 -5.25
C SER A 86 -9.95 7.41 -4.94
N ASN A 87 -9.00 8.25 -5.36
CA ASN A 87 -9.13 9.71 -5.34
C ASN A 87 -9.10 10.28 -6.78
N PRO A 88 -10.28 10.57 -7.37
CA PRO A 88 -10.35 11.14 -8.71
C PRO A 88 -10.18 12.67 -8.72
N ASP A 89 -10.29 13.35 -7.56
CA ASP A 89 -10.37 14.81 -7.49
C ASP A 89 -9.00 15.49 -7.57
N SER A 90 -7.93 14.77 -7.23
CA SER A 90 -6.56 15.29 -7.34
C SER A 90 -5.52 14.18 -7.59
N GLY A 91 -4.29 14.59 -7.92
CA GLY A 91 -3.12 13.72 -8.00
C GLY A 91 -2.61 13.22 -6.64
N CYS A 92 -3.29 13.54 -5.54
CA CYS A 92 -2.86 13.16 -4.19
C CYS A 92 -3.52 11.86 -3.72
N TRP A 93 -3.12 11.40 -2.54
CA TRP A 93 -3.55 10.11 -1.99
C TRP A 93 -5.03 10.06 -1.67
N THR A 94 -5.57 11.11 -1.04
CA THR A 94 -6.96 11.13 -0.56
C THR A 94 -7.65 12.46 -0.86
N SER A 95 -8.98 12.48 -0.71
CA SER A 95 -9.79 13.69 -0.90
C SER A 95 -9.51 14.81 0.10
N HIS A 96 -8.81 14.52 1.21
CA HIS A 96 -8.33 15.55 2.16
C HIS A 96 -7.30 16.49 1.52
N GLN A 97 -6.68 16.06 0.43
CA GLN A 97 -5.62 16.78 -0.30
C GLN A 97 -6.14 17.32 -1.65
N ALA A 98 -7.39 17.79 -1.69
CA ALA A 98 -8.03 18.32 -2.90
C ALA A 98 -7.33 19.58 -3.46
N ASN A 99 -6.59 20.31 -2.64
CA ASN A 99 -5.82 21.50 -3.04
C ASN A 99 -4.51 21.17 -3.81
N GLY A 100 -4.18 19.88 -3.98
CA GLY A 100 -2.96 19.44 -4.66
C GLY A 100 -1.69 19.44 -3.78
N ALA A 101 -1.79 19.78 -2.49
CA ALA A 101 -0.71 19.64 -1.54
C ALA A 101 -0.66 18.19 -1.03
N CYS A 102 -0.02 17.31 -1.79
CA CYS A 102 0.05 15.89 -1.46
C CYS A 102 1.04 15.62 -0.32
N ASP A 103 0.65 14.76 0.61
CA ASP A 103 1.61 14.12 1.51
C ASP A 103 2.41 13.08 0.73
N GLN A 104 3.69 12.99 1.09
CA GLN A 104 4.61 12.06 0.47
C GLN A 104 4.81 10.83 1.35
N LEU A 105 4.42 9.65 0.87
CA LEU A 105 4.78 8.38 1.47
C LEU A 105 6.29 8.17 1.33
N THR A 106 7.01 8.17 2.45
CA THR A 106 8.44 7.89 2.47
C THR A 106 8.68 6.46 2.93
N VAL A 107 9.32 5.67 2.07
CA VAL A 107 9.81 4.34 2.42
C VAL A 107 11.31 4.41 2.62
N VAL A 108 11.78 3.96 3.78
CA VAL A 108 13.19 3.72 4.04
C VAL A 108 13.44 2.25 3.75
N TRP A 109 14.38 1.97 2.86
CA TRP A 109 14.86 0.61 2.67
C TRP A 109 16.37 0.60 2.81
N ASP A 110 16.87 -0.14 3.78
CA ASP A 110 18.30 -0.38 3.96
C ASP A 110 18.60 -1.88 3.73
N PRO A 111 19.29 -2.25 2.64
CA PRO A 111 19.63 -3.65 2.37
C PRO A 111 20.59 -4.25 3.41
N GLY A 112 21.30 -3.44 4.20
CA GLY A 112 22.19 -3.88 5.26
C GLY A 112 21.53 -3.96 6.65
N ALA A 113 20.32 -3.43 6.80
CA ALA A 113 19.58 -3.50 8.06
C ALA A 113 18.99 -4.90 8.29
N SER A 114 18.77 -5.24 9.56
CA SER A 114 18.10 -6.47 9.99
C SER A 114 16.73 -6.22 10.63
N ASP A 115 16.38 -4.96 10.89
CA ASP A 115 15.12 -4.55 11.52
C ASP A 115 14.31 -3.69 10.54
N GLY A 116 13.05 -4.07 10.33
CA GLY A 116 12.14 -3.47 9.37
C GLY A 116 10.81 -4.22 9.32
N GLY A 117 9.98 -3.92 8.34
CA GLY A 117 8.64 -4.50 8.19
C GLY A 117 7.66 -3.84 9.13
N TYR A 118 7.72 -2.50 9.21
CA TYR A 118 6.76 -1.70 9.98
C TYR A 118 6.64 -0.29 9.43
N TRP A 119 5.47 0.31 9.64
CA TRP A 119 5.27 1.74 9.55
C TRP A 119 5.53 2.41 10.92
N ASP A 120 6.48 3.35 10.95
CA ASP A 120 6.96 4.03 12.18
C ASP A 120 6.01 5.15 12.64
N TYR A 121 4.81 4.73 13.05
CA TYR A 121 3.76 5.61 13.56
C TYR A 121 4.18 6.30 14.86
N GLY A 122 3.99 7.63 14.92
CA GLY A 122 4.28 8.44 16.10
C GLY A 122 5.71 9.00 16.18
N ASN A 123 6.60 8.62 15.25
CA ASN A 123 7.95 9.15 15.17
C ASN A 123 8.25 9.75 13.79
N THR A 124 8.71 8.96 12.82
CA THR A 124 9.06 9.48 11.48
C THR A 124 7.90 9.46 10.51
N ASN A 125 6.87 8.65 10.76
CA ASN A 125 5.77 8.38 9.82
C ASN A 125 6.25 7.74 8.50
N TYR A 126 7.39 7.05 8.52
CA TYR A 126 7.97 6.37 7.37
C TYR A 126 7.65 4.88 7.43
N VAL A 127 7.54 4.24 6.26
CA VAL A 127 7.60 2.78 6.16
C VAL A 127 9.06 2.37 6.22
N ILE A 128 9.41 1.43 7.09
CA ILE A 128 10.77 0.96 7.32
C ILE A 128 10.87 -0.47 6.83
N LEU A 129 11.73 -0.71 5.85
CA LEU A 129 12.03 -2.03 5.28
C LEU A 129 13.52 -2.33 5.40
N ALA A 130 13.85 -3.59 5.52
CA ALA A 130 15.21 -4.08 5.70
C ALA A 130 15.51 -5.25 4.78
N GLY A 131 16.78 -5.45 4.41
CA GLY A 131 17.23 -6.64 3.70
C GLY A 131 16.40 -6.96 2.45
N ASP A 132 15.84 -8.17 2.41
CA ASP A 132 15.05 -8.74 1.31
C ASP A 132 13.55 -8.39 1.36
N MET A 133 13.10 -7.58 2.34
CA MET A 133 11.68 -7.24 2.49
C MET A 133 10.99 -6.70 1.22
N PRO A 134 11.66 -5.92 0.34
CA PRO A 134 11.07 -5.54 -0.95
C PRO A 134 10.67 -6.70 -1.86
N ASP A 135 11.22 -7.91 -1.68
CA ASP A 135 10.86 -9.09 -2.47
C ASP A 135 9.42 -9.56 -2.16
N SER A 136 8.85 -9.12 -1.03
CA SER A 136 7.42 -9.25 -0.74
C SER A 136 6.66 -7.97 -1.08
N HIS A 137 5.97 -7.97 -2.22
CA HIS A 137 5.06 -6.87 -2.56
C HIS A 137 3.91 -6.75 -1.55
N HIS A 138 3.48 -7.88 -0.97
CA HIS A 138 2.46 -7.87 0.08
C HIS A 138 2.92 -7.12 1.32
N LEU A 139 4.16 -7.33 1.78
CA LEU A 139 4.72 -6.61 2.93
C LEU A 139 4.85 -5.11 2.63
N VAL A 140 5.38 -4.74 1.47
CA VAL A 140 5.48 -3.33 1.06
C VAL A 140 4.10 -2.65 1.06
N LEU A 141 3.10 -3.31 0.49
CA LEU A 141 1.73 -2.79 0.43
C LEU A 141 1.01 -2.81 1.78
N HIS A 142 1.31 -3.78 2.64
CA HIS A 142 0.77 -3.87 3.99
C HIS A 142 1.21 -2.64 4.78
N GLU A 143 2.51 -2.35 4.82
CA GLU A 143 3.02 -1.17 5.54
C GLU A 143 2.53 0.16 4.92
N ALA A 144 2.47 0.23 3.58
CA ALA A 144 1.86 1.36 2.89
C ALA A 144 0.33 1.46 3.16
N GLY A 145 -0.33 0.35 3.45
CA GLY A 145 -1.73 0.24 3.82
C GLY A 145 -2.03 0.88 5.17
N HIS A 146 -1.15 0.68 6.16
CA HIS A 146 -1.22 1.40 7.44
C HIS A 146 -1.12 2.92 7.24
N TRP A 147 -0.14 3.38 6.46
CA TRP A 147 -0.01 4.79 6.13
C TRP A 147 -1.21 5.33 5.34
N LEU A 148 -1.77 4.54 4.41
CA LEU A 148 -2.98 4.91 3.68
C LEU A 148 -4.17 5.03 4.63
N GLN A 149 -4.35 4.12 5.58
CA GLN A 149 -5.43 4.23 6.57
C GLN A 149 -5.32 5.53 7.38
N TRP A 150 -4.12 5.89 7.81
CA TRP A 150 -3.84 7.17 8.48
C TRP A 150 -4.18 8.38 7.59
N GLN A 151 -3.87 8.31 6.30
CA GLN A 151 -4.24 9.34 5.33
C GLN A 151 -5.76 9.45 5.13
N LEU A 152 -6.46 8.33 5.07
CA LEU A 152 -7.93 8.31 4.94
C LEU A 152 -8.57 8.95 6.16
N TYR A 153 -8.04 8.66 7.34
CA TYR A 153 -8.52 9.21 8.60
C TYR A 153 -8.01 10.63 8.90
N ASN A 154 -7.57 11.38 7.88
CA ASN A 154 -7.06 12.75 8.02
C ASN A 154 -6.02 12.90 9.13
N HIS A 155 -5.00 12.04 9.06
CA HIS A 155 -3.89 11.98 10.01
C HIS A 155 -4.24 11.49 11.42
N TRP A 156 -5.41 10.86 11.59
CA TRP A 156 -5.74 10.11 12.79
C TRP A 156 -5.46 8.61 12.59
N PHE A 157 -5.08 7.90 13.65
CA PHE A 157 -4.94 6.45 13.65
C PHE A 157 -5.52 5.88 14.95
N PRO A 158 -6.18 4.72 14.92
CA PRO A 158 -6.72 4.11 16.14
C PRO A 158 -5.64 3.88 17.19
N ARG A 159 -6.00 3.99 18.48
CA ARG A 159 -5.14 3.51 19.55
C ARG A 159 -5.11 1.98 19.53
N VAL A 160 -4.08 1.44 18.90
CA VAL A 160 -3.86 0.00 18.80
C VAL A 160 -3.42 -0.57 20.15
N THR A 161 -4.00 -1.71 20.55
CA THR A 161 -3.64 -2.42 21.79
C THR A 161 -3.33 -3.88 21.50
N ASN A 162 -2.45 -4.51 22.29
CA ASN A 162 -2.09 -5.94 22.20
C ASN A 162 -1.71 -6.41 20.78
N CYS A 163 -0.88 -5.64 20.07
CA CYS A 163 -0.56 -5.88 18.66
C CYS A 163 0.90 -6.30 18.41
N ASN A 164 1.67 -6.55 19.47
CA ASN A 164 3.03 -7.07 19.33
C ASN A 164 3.27 -8.21 20.34
N PRO A 165 3.50 -9.46 19.87
CA PRO A 165 3.36 -9.90 18.49
C PRO A 165 1.88 -9.96 18.06
N HIS A 166 1.62 -9.90 16.74
CA HIS A 166 0.34 -10.26 16.13
C HIS A 166 0.57 -11.32 15.04
N TYR A 167 -0.48 -12.03 14.65
CA TYR A 167 -0.42 -13.07 13.62
C TYR A 167 -1.73 -13.08 12.80
N ILE A 168 -1.63 -13.40 11.52
CA ILE A 168 -2.77 -13.47 10.58
C ILE A 168 -3.94 -14.29 11.14
N ASN A 169 -3.66 -15.41 11.82
CA ASN A 169 -4.65 -16.38 12.29
C ASN A 169 -4.91 -16.40 13.80
N ARG A 170 -4.26 -15.53 14.59
CA ARG A 170 -4.37 -15.52 16.05
C ARG A 170 -5.08 -14.27 16.55
N SER A 171 -5.76 -14.43 17.67
CA SER A 171 -6.42 -13.32 18.34
C SER A 171 -5.39 -12.36 18.92
N SER A 172 -5.63 -11.06 18.76
CA SER A 172 -4.89 -9.95 19.34
C SER A 172 -5.84 -9.03 20.12
N SER A 173 -6.33 -7.96 19.49
CA SER A 173 -7.41 -7.08 19.96
C SER A 173 -8.26 -6.63 18.77
N THR A 174 -9.42 -6.04 19.01
CA THR A 174 -10.26 -5.52 17.92
C THR A 174 -9.59 -4.36 17.18
N THR A 175 -8.81 -3.52 17.87
CA THR A 175 -8.11 -2.39 17.23
C THR A 175 -6.86 -2.83 16.46
N CYS A 176 -6.14 -3.84 16.95
CA CYS A 176 -5.05 -4.47 16.21
C CYS A 176 -5.58 -5.18 14.96
N ALA A 177 -6.57 -6.06 15.12
CA ALA A 177 -7.14 -6.80 14.00
C ALA A 177 -7.77 -5.90 12.93
N TRP A 178 -8.31 -4.73 13.31
CA TRP A 178 -8.81 -3.74 12.36
C TRP A 178 -7.70 -3.13 11.51
N THR A 179 -6.65 -2.63 12.15
CA THR A 179 -5.54 -1.95 11.47
C THR A 179 -4.72 -2.93 10.62
N GLU A 180 -4.32 -4.06 11.21
CA GLU A 180 -3.59 -5.11 10.50
C GLU A 180 -4.43 -5.78 9.41
N GLY A 181 -5.72 -6.04 9.69
CA GLY A 181 -6.62 -6.64 8.72
C GLY A 181 -6.92 -5.74 7.53
N PHE A 182 -6.98 -4.41 7.76
CA PHE A 182 -7.09 -3.44 6.68
C PHE A 182 -5.83 -3.43 5.81
N ALA A 183 -4.64 -3.38 6.42
CA ALA A 183 -3.37 -3.42 5.71
C ALA A 183 -3.20 -4.71 4.86
N ASP A 184 -3.54 -5.87 5.43
CA ASP A 184 -3.56 -7.16 4.74
C ASP A 184 -4.52 -7.15 3.54
N ALA A 185 -5.73 -6.63 3.72
CA ALA A 185 -6.73 -6.54 2.65
C ALA A 185 -6.30 -5.55 1.56
N VAL A 186 -5.66 -4.43 1.91
CA VAL A 186 -5.10 -3.49 0.94
C VAL A 186 -4.10 -4.19 0.03
N ALA A 187 -3.15 -4.92 0.61
CA ALA A 187 -2.12 -5.63 -0.13
C ALA A 187 -2.74 -6.66 -1.11
N ALA A 188 -3.59 -7.54 -0.60
CA ALA A 188 -4.23 -8.59 -1.41
C ALA A 188 -5.16 -8.00 -2.50
N TYR A 189 -5.97 -6.99 -2.18
CA TYR A 189 -6.84 -6.32 -3.16
C TYR A 189 -6.05 -5.61 -4.27
N VAL A 190 -4.94 -4.96 -3.91
CA VAL A 190 -4.08 -4.29 -4.88
C VAL A 190 -3.46 -5.28 -5.85
N LEU A 191 -2.92 -6.39 -5.33
CA LEU A 191 -2.30 -7.46 -6.12
C LEU A 191 -3.31 -8.36 -6.83
N GLY A 192 -4.60 -8.29 -6.46
CA GLY A 192 -5.66 -9.08 -7.07
C GLY A 192 -5.62 -10.55 -6.67
N ASP A 193 -5.17 -10.84 -5.45
CA ASP A 193 -5.13 -12.20 -4.89
C ASP A 193 -5.80 -12.28 -3.51
N TYR A 194 -5.70 -13.43 -2.86
CA TYR A 194 -6.40 -13.74 -1.59
C TYR A 194 -5.44 -14.40 -0.58
N ARG A 195 -4.25 -13.81 -0.44
CA ARG A 195 -3.16 -14.31 0.40
C ARG A 195 -2.20 -13.20 0.79
N PHE A 196 -1.28 -13.53 1.70
CA PHE A 196 -0.06 -12.77 1.96
C PHE A 196 1.14 -13.61 1.51
N VAL A 197 2.15 -13.01 0.86
CA VAL A 197 3.40 -13.68 0.48
C VAL A 197 4.56 -13.06 1.25
N TYR A 198 5.35 -13.86 1.96
CA TYR A 198 6.53 -13.40 2.70
C TYR A 198 7.74 -13.18 1.78
N PRO A 199 8.79 -12.46 2.22
CA PRO A 199 9.99 -12.23 1.40
C PRO A 199 10.67 -13.51 0.89
N ASP A 200 10.59 -14.60 1.67
CA ASP A 200 11.11 -15.92 1.29
C ASP A 200 10.25 -16.68 0.25
N GLY A 201 9.13 -16.07 -0.18
CA GLY A 201 8.19 -16.64 -1.14
C GLY A 201 7.16 -17.60 -0.52
N THR A 202 7.25 -17.91 0.76
CA THR A 202 6.18 -18.64 1.45
C THR A 202 4.93 -17.77 1.53
N SER A 203 3.75 -18.38 1.72
CA SER A 203 2.50 -17.62 1.70
C SER A 203 1.49 -18.10 2.72
N TYR A 204 0.66 -17.16 3.18
CA TYR A 204 -0.47 -17.41 4.08
C TYR A 204 -1.78 -17.12 3.35
N SER A 205 -2.67 -18.10 3.24
CA SER A 205 -3.96 -17.93 2.57
C SER A 205 -4.94 -17.16 3.45
N PHE A 206 -5.67 -16.21 2.87
CA PHE A 206 -6.81 -15.58 3.55
C PHE A 206 -8.08 -16.43 3.46
N ALA A 207 -8.13 -17.50 2.64
CA ALA A 207 -9.31 -18.36 2.57
C ALA A 207 -9.60 -19.04 3.92
N ASN A 208 -10.61 -18.53 4.64
CA ASN A 208 -11.01 -19.02 5.95
C ASN A 208 -12.53 -18.91 6.14
N GLY A 209 -13.03 -19.59 7.17
CA GLY A 209 -14.35 -19.42 7.74
C GLY A 209 -14.28 -19.63 9.25
N ARG A 210 -15.41 -19.47 9.94
CA ARG A 210 -15.49 -19.48 11.41
C ARG A 210 -14.91 -20.75 12.06
N SER A 211 -14.95 -21.88 11.36
CA SER A 211 -14.46 -23.18 11.82
C SER A 211 -13.12 -23.62 11.22
N THR A 212 -12.40 -22.76 10.48
CA THR A 212 -11.11 -23.13 9.88
C THR A 212 -10.13 -23.60 10.95
N PRO A 213 -9.58 -24.83 10.85
CA PRO A 213 -8.62 -25.34 11.82
C PRO A 213 -7.38 -24.46 11.94
N GLY A 214 -6.90 -24.27 13.17
CA GLY A 214 -5.70 -23.47 13.43
C GLY A 214 -5.93 -21.95 13.42
N TRP A 215 -7.17 -21.49 13.24
CA TRP A 215 -7.53 -20.08 13.36
C TRP A 215 -8.31 -19.85 14.65
N ASP A 216 -7.93 -18.82 15.40
CA ASP A 216 -8.74 -18.33 16.52
C ASP A 216 -10.06 -17.73 15.98
N ALA A 217 -11.03 -17.42 16.83
CA ALA A 217 -12.34 -16.93 16.40
C ALA A 217 -12.51 -15.41 16.58
N GLY A 218 -13.37 -14.82 15.76
CA GLY A 218 -13.88 -13.47 15.95
C GLY A 218 -13.12 -12.36 15.24
N ASP A 219 -13.52 -11.12 15.53
CA ASP A 219 -13.00 -9.88 14.92
C ASP A 219 -11.74 -9.35 15.63
N THR A 220 -11.17 -10.11 16.55
CA THR A 220 -9.84 -9.89 17.13
C THR A 220 -8.72 -10.57 16.33
N VAL A 221 -9.04 -11.20 15.20
CA VAL A 221 -8.09 -11.91 14.32
C VAL A 221 -7.95 -11.15 13.01
N GLN A 222 -6.77 -10.60 12.73
CA GLN A 222 -6.56 -9.70 11.57
C GLN A 222 -6.93 -10.34 10.23
N GLY A 223 -6.59 -11.63 10.02
CA GLY A 223 -6.88 -12.30 8.76
C GLY A 223 -8.37 -12.52 8.54
N ARG A 224 -9.18 -12.62 9.60
CA ARG A 224 -10.65 -12.71 9.49
C ARG A 224 -11.26 -11.36 9.12
N VAL A 225 -10.75 -10.28 9.70
CA VAL A 225 -11.10 -8.91 9.32
C VAL A 225 -10.70 -8.65 7.86
N GLY A 226 -9.47 -8.96 7.48
CA GLY A 226 -8.97 -8.77 6.11
C GLY A 226 -9.76 -9.57 5.08
N SER A 227 -10.09 -10.83 5.39
CA SER A 227 -10.94 -11.65 4.50
C SER A 227 -12.35 -11.08 4.35
N SER A 228 -12.93 -10.59 5.44
CA SER A 228 -14.23 -9.93 5.40
C SER A 228 -14.21 -8.71 4.48
N LEU A 229 -13.17 -7.89 4.56
CA LEU A 229 -12.99 -6.73 3.68
C LEU A 229 -12.83 -7.15 2.21
N LEU A 230 -11.98 -8.14 1.93
CA LEU A 230 -11.79 -8.65 0.56
C LEU A 230 -13.10 -9.18 -0.04
N ASP A 231 -13.92 -9.90 0.73
CA ASP A 231 -15.20 -10.43 0.28
C ASP A 231 -16.27 -9.34 0.11
N LEU A 232 -16.24 -8.31 0.96
CA LEU A 232 -17.09 -7.13 0.79
C LEU A 232 -16.78 -6.40 -0.52
N TRP A 233 -15.49 -6.26 -0.84
CA TRP A 233 -14.98 -5.53 -2.02
C TRP A 233 -14.91 -6.37 -3.29
N ALA A 234 -15.09 -7.68 -3.20
CA ALA A 234 -14.99 -8.61 -4.33
C ALA A 234 -15.89 -8.19 -5.49
N ALA A 235 -15.58 -8.60 -6.72
CA ALA A 235 -16.33 -8.23 -7.93
C ALA A 235 -17.85 -8.51 -7.83
N ASN A 236 -18.24 -9.55 -7.10
CA ASN A 236 -19.62 -9.95 -6.79
C ASN A 236 -20.03 -9.61 -5.34
N GLY A 237 -19.20 -8.85 -4.62
CA GLY A 237 -19.44 -8.41 -3.25
C GLY A 237 -20.48 -7.29 -3.16
N PRO A 238 -21.08 -7.09 -1.97
CA PRO A 238 -22.15 -6.12 -1.76
C PRO A 238 -21.72 -4.65 -1.89
N ASP A 239 -20.41 -4.36 -1.94
CA ASP A 239 -19.90 -2.98 -2.02
C ASP A 239 -19.84 -2.46 -3.46
N GLY A 240 -20.31 -3.24 -4.44
CA GLY A 240 -20.38 -2.82 -5.84
C GLY A 240 -19.15 -3.20 -6.66
N GLY A 241 -18.44 -4.26 -6.26
CA GLY A 241 -17.35 -4.83 -7.05
C GLY A 241 -15.99 -4.18 -6.87
N ALA A 242 -15.84 -3.24 -5.92
CA ALA A 242 -14.59 -2.53 -5.68
C ALA A 242 -14.53 -1.92 -4.26
N TRP A 243 -13.33 -1.60 -3.79
CA TRP A 243 -13.11 -0.96 -2.49
C TRP A 243 -13.42 0.55 -2.46
N SER A 244 -13.70 1.19 -3.60
CA SER A 244 -13.74 2.66 -3.73
C SER A 244 -14.75 3.33 -2.81
N ARG A 245 -15.88 2.67 -2.56
CA ARG A 245 -16.90 3.14 -1.61
C ARG A 245 -16.44 3.03 -0.17
N THR A 246 -15.66 2.01 0.18
CA THR A 246 -15.02 1.89 1.50
C THR A 246 -13.96 2.96 1.68
N ILE A 247 -13.10 3.17 0.68
CA ILE A 247 -12.08 4.24 0.71
C ILE A 247 -12.74 5.61 0.92
N ARG A 248 -13.78 5.92 0.15
CA ARG A 248 -14.55 7.16 0.32
C ARG A 248 -15.24 7.24 1.69
N LEU A 249 -15.76 6.14 2.21
CA LEU A 249 -16.36 6.15 3.56
C LEU A 249 -15.32 6.50 4.62
N MET A 250 -14.14 5.87 4.55
CA MET A 250 -13.06 6.07 5.49
C MET A 250 -12.49 7.50 5.45
N THR A 251 -12.62 8.23 4.33
CA THR A 251 -12.25 9.65 4.31
C THR A 251 -13.16 10.54 5.15
N TYR A 252 -14.39 10.12 5.45
CA TYR A 252 -15.33 10.90 6.26
C TYR A 252 -15.56 10.35 7.65
N ASN A 253 -15.37 9.03 7.86
CA ASN A 253 -15.57 8.38 9.14
C ASN A 253 -14.36 7.53 9.51
N ALA A 254 -13.75 7.89 10.63
CA ALA A 254 -12.60 7.18 11.17
C ALA A 254 -13.06 6.15 12.21
N SER A 255 -12.81 4.88 11.93
CA SER A 255 -13.24 3.76 12.78
C SER A 255 -12.10 3.33 13.70
N THR A 256 -12.39 3.16 14.98
CA THR A 256 -11.45 2.62 15.97
C THR A 256 -11.25 1.12 15.83
N ASP A 257 -12.29 0.40 15.42
CA ASP A 257 -12.28 -1.04 15.19
C ASP A 257 -13.22 -1.48 14.05
N PHE A 258 -13.20 -2.78 13.73
CA PHE A 258 -13.98 -3.34 12.65
C PHE A 258 -15.50 -3.32 12.92
N ARG A 259 -15.91 -3.38 14.19
CA ARG A 259 -17.32 -3.33 14.57
C ARG A 259 -17.90 -1.94 14.31
N GLU A 260 -17.19 -0.89 14.71
CA GLU A 260 -17.56 0.49 14.43
C GLU A 260 -17.65 0.75 12.92
N TYR A 261 -16.62 0.34 12.16
CA TYR A 261 -16.65 0.39 10.70
C TYR A 261 -17.92 -0.27 10.16
N PHE A 262 -18.21 -1.50 10.61
CA PHE A 262 -19.29 -2.29 10.02
C PHE A 262 -20.69 -1.80 10.42
N LEU A 263 -20.92 -1.50 11.69
CA LEU A 263 -22.27 -1.19 12.20
C LEU A 263 -22.60 0.30 12.19
N THR A 264 -21.61 1.15 12.38
CA THR A 264 -21.80 2.59 12.55
C THR A 264 -21.48 3.33 11.26
N ASP A 265 -20.31 3.09 10.68
CA ASP A 265 -19.81 3.93 9.59
C ASP A 265 -20.42 3.54 8.24
N ARG A 266 -20.48 2.24 7.91
CA ARG A 266 -21.06 1.75 6.65
C ARG A 266 -22.45 2.31 6.33
N PRO A 267 -23.41 2.37 7.27
CA PRO A 267 -24.72 3.01 7.03
C PRO A 267 -24.67 4.49 6.67
N THR A 268 -23.62 5.23 7.07
CA THR A 268 -23.47 6.66 6.78
C THR A 268 -22.89 6.95 5.39
N ALA A 269 -22.39 5.93 4.68
CA ALA A 269 -21.93 6.09 3.31
C ALA A 269 -23.06 6.65 2.42
N SER A 270 -22.68 7.30 1.32
CA SER A 270 -23.63 7.83 0.34
C SER A 270 -23.36 7.25 -1.05
N PRO A 271 -24.23 6.35 -1.57
CA PRO A 271 -25.34 5.70 -0.86
C PRO A 271 -24.84 4.78 0.27
N PRO A 272 -25.70 4.38 1.23
CA PRO A 272 -25.29 3.50 2.34
C PRO A 272 -24.67 2.18 1.88
N LEU A 273 -23.65 1.71 2.59
CA LEU A 273 -23.11 0.36 2.43
C LEU A 273 -23.94 -0.59 3.30
N SER A 274 -24.29 -1.77 2.75
CA SER A 274 -25.14 -2.71 3.47
C SER A 274 -24.43 -3.27 4.71
N THR A 275 -25.19 -3.43 5.78
CA THR A 275 -24.83 -4.15 7.02
C THR A 275 -25.69 -5.41 7.21
N THR A 276 -26.55 -5.72 6.23
CA THR A 276 -27.51 -6.83 6.26
C THR A 276 -27.35 -7.75 5.05
N GLY A 277 -28.10 -8.85 5.00
CA GLY A 277 -28.09 -9.79 3.88
C GLY A 277 -26.69 -10.37 3.62
N THR A 278 -26.21 -10.25 2.39
CA THR A 278 -24.87 -10.73 1.98
C THR A 278 -23.76 -10.14 2.83
N ALA A 279 -23.81 -8.83 3.14
CA ALA A 279 -22.78 -8.18 3.94
C ALA A 279 -22.70 -8.80 5.35
N ARG A 280 -23.84 -8.97 6.03
CA ARG A 280 -23.88 -9.65 7.34
C ARG A 280 -23.40 -11.10 7.26
N SER A 281 -23.75 -11.80 6.17
CA SER A 281 -23.35 -13.18 5.95
C SER A 281 -21.84 -13.32 5.83
N ILE A 282 -21.17 -12.40 5.12
CA ILE A 282 -19.70 -12.32 5.01
C ILE A 282 -19.07 -12.12 6.39
N ILE A 283 -19.56 -11.14 7.16
CA ILE A 283 -19.01 -10.90 8.51
C ILE A 283 -19.20 -12.14 9.39
N THR A 284 -20.40 -12.73 9.40
CA THR A 284 -20.69 -13.91 10.23
C THR A 284 -19.89 -15.14 9.80
N SER A 285 -19.55 -15.28 8.51
CA SER A 285 -18.76 -16.41 8.00
C SER A 285 -17.30 -16.34 8.42
N HIS A 286 -16.74 -15.14 8.57
CA HIS A 286 -15.34 -14.97 8.96
C HIS A 286 -15.18 -14.67 10.45
N THR A 287 -15.89 -13.70 11.02
CA THR A 287 -15.65 -13.16 12.36
C THR A 287 -16.70 -13.64 13.38
N ILE A 288 -17.69 -12.80 13.67
CA ILE A 288 -18.79 -12.97 14.63
C ILE A 288 -20.10 -12.36 14.08
N ASP A 289 -21.23 -12.69 14.70
CA ASP A 289 -22.48 -11.96 14.49
C ASP A 289 -22.55 -10.80 15.48
N TYR A 290 -22.80 -9.59 14.99
CA TYR A 290 -22.62 -8.32 15.70
C TYR A 290 -23.85 -7.78 16.42
#